data_AF-A0A7L2X6D9-F1
#
_entry.id   AF-A0A7L2X6D9-F1
#
_cell.length_a   1.000
_cell.length_b   1.000
_cell.length_c   1.000
_cell.angle_alpha   90.00
_cell.angle_beta   90.00
_cell.angle_gamma   90.00
#
_symmetry.space_group_name_H-M   'P 1'
#
loop_
_entity.id
_entity.type
_entity.pdbx_description
1 polymer ?
#
loop_
_entity_poly.entity_id
_entity_poly.type
_entity_poly.pdbx_seq_one_letter_code
_entity_poly.pdbx_strand_id
1 'polypeptide(L)'
;GGLSVPWGQQRMAWWLPLSTSCPPTPQAAFAHLALAFRCDMFTLRQRVQVEKRARDAAEENIQEELGQCRAALERLGPSCADAGFKEALEQLQHSLAVLAAAVERATSAAEKLGAVHQEARMSRAAEVMVQHVENLKRHRMREHAELEEMKRLIQQNSRNRQLAETQGE
;
A
#
# COMPACT_ATOMS: atom_id res chain seq x y z
N GLY A 1 -8.64 -29.42 29.09
CA GLY A 1 -9.00 -29.15 27.69
C GLY A 1 -9.03 -27.66 27.50
N GLY A 2 -7.99 -27.11 26.87
CA GLY A 2 -7.89 -25.68 26.57
C GLY A 2 -8.72 -25.35 25.34
N LEU A 3 -9.64 -24.40 25.48
CA LEU A 3 -10.45 -23.90 24.37
C LEU A 3 -9.60 -22.97 23.50
N SER A 4 -9.13 -23.50 22.37
CA SER A 4 -8.65 -22.70 21.24
C SER A 4 -9.81 -21.85 20.73
N VAL A 5 -9.74 -20.54 20.95
CA VAL A 5 -10.64 -19.59 20.29
C VAL A 5 -10.13 -19.37 18.86
N PRO A 6 -10.92 -19.64 17.81
CA PRO A 6 -10.47 -19.45 16.44
C PRO A 6 -10.33 -17.96 16.14
N TRP A 7 -9.14 -17.56 15.67
CA TRP A 7 -8.79 -16.20 15.25
C TRP A 7 -9.68 -15.62 14.12
N GLY A 8 -10.61 -16.41 13.57
CA GLY A 8 -11.55 -16.01 12.53
C GLY A 8 -12.78 -15.22 12.99
N GLN A 9 -13.15 -15.23 14.28
CA GLN A 9 -14.34 -14.51 14.76
C GLN A 9 -14.09 -13.05 15.16
N GLN A 10 -12.85 -12.65 15.44
CA GLN A 10 -12.54 -11.26 15.83
C GLN A 10 -12.47 -10.27 14.66
N ARG A 11 -12.32 -10.75 13.41
CA ARG A 11 -12.37 -9.88 12.21
C ARG A 11 -13.78 -9.51 11.75
N MET A 12 -14.82 -10.27 12.15
CA MET A 12 -16.20 -10.00 11.71
C MET A 12 -16.93 -8.95 12.55
N ALA A 13 -16.45 -8.62 13.74
CA ALA A 13 -17.07 -7.58 14.58
C ALA A 13 -16.93 -6.15 14.00
N TRP A 14 -15.99 -5.93 13.07
CA TRP A 14 -15.74 -4.63 12.44
C TRP A 14 -16.67 -4.31 11.26
N TRP A 15 -17.48 -5.27 10.79
CA TRP A 15 -18.38 -5.13 9.63
C TRP A 15 -19.87 -5.05 9.99
N LEU A 16 -20.23 -5.12 11.26
CA LEU A 16 -21.61 -4.88 11.70
C LEU A 16 -21.77 -3.42 12.13
N PRO A 17 -22.24 -2.58 11.19
CA PRO A 17 -23.51 -1.92 11.46
C PRO A 17 -24.40 -1.92 10.22
N LEU A 18 -24.92 -3.08 9.81
CA LEU A 18 -25.99 -3.13 8.79
C LEU A 18 -27.38 -2.89 9.44
N SER A 19 -27.56 -1.73 10.07
CA SER A 19 -28.90 -1.23 10.43
C SER A 19 -29.04 0.30 10.41
N THR A 20 -28.16 1.03 9.71
CA THR A 20 -28.35 2.48 9.50
C THR A 20 -28.32 2.83 8.03
N SER A 21 -29.44 3.37 7.54
CA SER A 21 -29.77 3.76 6.17
C SER A 21 -28.99 4.96 5.61
N CYS A 22 -27.80 5.27 6.14
CA CYS A 22 -27.02 6.43 5.72
C CYS A 22 -25.53 6.05 5.56
N PRO A 23 -24.92 6.26 4.39
CA PRO A 23 -23.50 6.02 4.21
C PRO A 23 -22.69 6.95 5.14
N PRO A 24 -21.55 6.48 5.67
CA PRO A 24 -20.70 7.30 6.54
C PRO A 24 -20.25 8.56 5.80
N THR A 25 -20.15 9.68 6.53
CA THR A 25 -19.58 10.90 5.97
C THR A 25 -18.14 10.64 5.49
N PRO A 26 -17.62 11.38 4.50
CA PRO A 26 -16.25 11.18 4.00
C PRO A 26 -15.20 11.23 5.11
N GLN A 27 -15.42 12.07 6.12
CA GLN A 27 -14.56 12.20 7.30
C GLN A 27 -14.60 10.95 8.18
N ALA A 28 -15.79 10.40 8.45
CA ALA A 28 -15.94 9.17 9.22
C ALA A 28 -15.35 7.97 8.46
N ALA A 29 -15.64 7.85 7.16
CA ALA A 29 -15.09 6.81 6.30
C ALA A 29 -13.55 6.85 6.27
N PHE A 30 -12.97 8.04 6.12
CA PHE A 30 -11.51 8.22 6.19
C PHE A 30 -10.94 7.87 7.57
N ALA A 31 -11.60 8.27 8.66
CA ALA A 31 -11.14 7.95 10.02
C ALA A 31 -11.14 6.43 10.27
N HIS A 32 -12.18 5.72 9.82
CA HIS A 32 -12.24 4.26 9.88
C HIS A 32 -11.14 3.62 9.04
N LEU A 33 -10.92 4.10 7.81
CA LEU A 33 -9.89 3.60 6.91
C LEU A 33 -8.47 3.81 7.50
N ALA A 34 -8.20 4.99 8.04
CA ALA A 34 -6.93 5.32 8.68
C ALA A 34 -6.67 4.46 9.93
N LEU A 35 -7.72 4.18 10.72
CA LEU A 35 -7.61 3.28 11.87
C LEU A 35 -7.28 1.85 11.42
N ALA A 36 -8.00 1.33 10.42
CA ALA A 36 -7.77 -0.01 9.88
C ALA A 36 -6.31 -0.17 9.39
N PHE A 37 -5.82 0.77 8.58
CA PHE A 37 -4.43 0.73 8.11
C PHE A 37 -3.40 0.83 9.25
N ARG A 38 -3.66 1.64 10.29
CA ARG A 38 -2.77 1.72 11.46
C ARG A 38 -2.71 0.40 12.23
N CYS A 39 -3.83 -0.29 12.37
CA CYS A 39 -3.89 -1.60 13.01
C CYS A 39 -3.12 -2.66 12.22
N ASP A 40 -3.27 -2.67 10.89
CA ASP A 40 -2.62 -3.67 10.04
C ASP A 40 -1.10 -3.42 9.90
N MET A 41 -0.64 -2.16 10.01
CA MET A 41 0.76 -1.75 9.83
C MET A 41 1.78 -2.56 10.64
N PHE A 42 1.42 -2.99 11.85
CA PHE A 42 2.31 -3.75 12.73
C PHE A 42 2.70 -5.11 12.12
N THR A 43 1.77 -5.76 11.42
CA THR A 43 2.01 -7.07 10.78
C THR A 43 2.39 -6.94 9.31
N LEU A 44 2.03 -5.82 8.68
CA LEU A 44 2.18 -5.59 7.25
C LEU A 44 3.63 -5.72 6.77
N ARG A 45 4.59 -5.16 7.51
CA ARG A 45 6.01 -5.26 7.16
C ARG A 45 6.49 -6.71 7.09
N GLN A 46 6.12 -7.52 8.07
CA GLN A 46 6.49 -8.93 8.12
C GLN A 46 5.82 -9.72 6.98
N ARG A 47 4.52 -9.45 6.73
CA ARG A 47 3.79 -10.09 5.62
C ARG A 47 4.38 -9.76 4.26
N VAL A 48 4.74 -8.49 3.99
CA VAL A 48 5.43 -8.08 2.76
C VAL A 48 6.76 -8.82 2.61
N GLN A 49 7.52 -8.93 3.70
CA GLN A 49 8.82 -9.58 3.67
C GLN A 49 8.73 -11.09 3.42
N VAL A 50 7.76 -11.77 4.04
CA VAL A 50 7.50 -13.21 3.81
C VAL A 50 7.10 -13.44 2.37
N GLU A 51 6.16 -12.65 1.85
CA GLU A 51 5.71 -12.78 0.47
C GLU A 51 6.83 -12.52 -0.53
N LYS A 52 7.67 -11.51 -0.28
CA LYS A 52 8.83 -11.23 -1.11
C LYS A 52 9.79 -12.41 -1.13
N ARG A 53 10.12 -13.00 0.02
CA ARG A 53 11.01 -14.17 0.09
C ARG A 53 10.42 -15.38 -0.64
N ALA A 54 9.12 -15.62 -0.49
CA ALA A 54 8.44 -16.72 -1.18
C ALA A 54 8.48 -16.53 -2.71
N ARG A 55 8.27 -15.30 -3.18
CA ARG A 55 8.42 -14.95 -4.59
C ARG A 55 9.85 -15.13 -5.08
N ASP A 56 10.83 -14.56 -4.38
CA ASP A 56 12.24 -14.61 -4.77
C ASP A 56 12.69 -16.08 -4.91
N ALA A 57 12.32 -16.94 -3.94
CA ALA A 57 12.59 -18.37 -4.02
C ALA A 57 11.88 -19.05 -5.20
N ALA A 58 10.65 -18.68 -5.51
CA ALA A 58 9.93 -19.23 -6.66
C ALA A 58 10.56 -18.78 -8.00
N GLU A 59 10.99 -17.53 -8.10
CA GLU A 59 11.68 -16.99 -9.28
C GLU A 59 13.02 -17.67 -9.50
N GLU A 60 13.84 -17.81 -8.45
CA GLU A 60 15.12 -18.54 -8.51
C GLU A 60 14.91 -19.98 -8.98
N ASN A 61 13.96 -20.71 -8.37
CA ASN A 61 13.67 -22.09 -8.76
C ASN A 61 13.23 -22.19 -10.23
N ILE A 62 12.33 -21.31 -10.69
CA ILE A 62 11.87 -21.36 -12.09
C ILE A 62 13.01 -21.01 -13.05
N GLN A 63 13.86 -20.05 -12.71
CA GLN A 63 15.04 -19.71 -13.52
C GLN A 63 16.01 -20.88 -13.62
N GLU A 64 16.23 -21.61 -12.52
CA GLU A 64 17.06 -22.80 -12.51
C GLU A 64 16.48 -23.89 -13.41
N GLU A 65 15.19 -24.23 -13.26
CA GLU A 65 14.50 -25.24 -14.08
C GLU A 65 14.51 -24.88 -15.58
N LEU A 66 14.24 -23.61 -15.93
CA LEU A 66 14.33 -23.13 -17.31
C LEU A 66 15.76 -23.24 -17.86
N GLY A 67 16.76 -22.95 -17.03
CA GLY A 67 18.18 -23.12 -17.38
C GLY A 67 18.54 -24.58 -17.63
N GLN A 68 18.12 -25.49 -16.75
CA GLN A 68 18.33 -26.94 -16.89
C GLN A 68 17.66 -27.47 -18.17
N CYS A 69 16.44 -27.03 -18.46
CA CYS A 69 15.73 -27.40 -19.69
C CYS A 69 16.47 -26.91 -20.94
N ARG A 70 16.96 -25.67 -20.94
CA ARG A 70 17.75 -25.12 -22.05
C ARG A 70 19.05 -25.92 -22.26
N ALA A 71 19.77 -26.22 -21.19
CA ALA A 71 20.98 -27.04 -21.25
C ALA A 71 20.69 -28.49 -21.72
N ALA A 72 19.53 -29.05 -21.38
CA ALA A 72 19.10 -30.35 -21.90
C ALA A 72 18.86 -30.31 -23.42
N LEU A 73 18.23 -29.25 -23.93
CA LEU A 73 18.02 -29.08 -25.37
C LEU A 73 19.33 -28.88 -26.13
N GLU A 74 20.26 -28.12 -25.58
CA GLU A 74 21.60 -27.94 -26.16
C GLU A 74 22.38 -29.26 -26.25
N ARG A 75 22.27 -30.12 -25.23
CA ARG A 75 22.89 -31.46 -25.25
C ARG A 75 22.28 -32.40 -26.27
N LEU A 76 20.99 -32.23 -26.61
CA LEU A 76 20.28 -33.05 -27.60
C LEU A 76 20.54 -32.60 -29.05
N GLY A 77 20.95 -31.35 -29.26
CA GLY A 77 21.22 -30.79 -30.59
C GLY A 77 22.27 -31.56 -31.43
N PRO A 78 23.47 -31.90 -30.87
CA PRO A 78 24.54 -32.59 -31.60
C PRO A 78 24.20 -34.03 -32.03
N SER A 79 23.29 -34.70 -31.32
CA SER A 79 22.90 -36.09 -31.60
C SER A 79 21.97 -36.26 -32.80
N CYS A 80 21.55 -35.16 -33.44
CA CYS A 80 20.40 -35.21 -34.35
C CYS A 80 20.79 -34.92 -35.81
N ALA A 81 20.72 -35.97 -36.62
CA ALA A 81 20.89 -35.93 -38.07
C ALA A 81 19.57 -35.73 -38.82
N ASP A 82 18.43 -36.06 -38.20
CA ASP A 82 17.10 -35.95 -38.81
C ASP A 82 16.59 -34.49 -38.82
N ALA A 83 16.06 -34.07 -39.96
CA ALA A 83 15.54 -32.72 -40.16
C ALA A 83 14.27 -32.46 -39.33
N GLY A 84 13.39 -33.46 -39.21
CA GLY A 84 12.17 -33.35 -38.39
C GLY A 84 12.48 -33.19 -36.90
N PHE A 85 13.48 -33.92 -36.40
CA PHE A 85 13.95 -33.74 -35.03
C PHE A 85 14.51 -32.33 -34.78
N LYS A 86 15.31 -31.79 -35.71
CA LYS A 86 15.88 -30.43 -35.56
C LYS A 86 14.80 -29.36 -35.47
N GLU A 87 13.79 -29.44 -36.34
CA GLU A 87 12.65 -28.51 -36.32
C GLU A 87 11.87 -28.60 -35.00
N ALA A 88 11.64 -29.81 -34.48
CA ALA A 88 11.00 -30.00 -33.18
C ALA A 88 11.83 -29.40 -32.02
N LEU A 89 13.17 -29.53 -32.08
CA LEU A 89 14.07 -28.97 -31.07
C LEU A 89 14.08 -27.43 -31.10
N GLU A 90 14.10 -26.83 -32.29
CA GLU A 90 13.98 -25.38 -32.48
C GLU A 90 12.64 -24.86 -31.96
N GLN A 91 11.54 -25.56 -32.26
CA GLN A 91 10.21 -25.18 -31.78
C GLN A 91 10.10 -25.29 -30.24
N LEU A 92 10.76 -26.27 -29.63
CA LEU A 92 10.81 -26.41 -28.18
C LEU A 92 11.65 -25.31 -27.52
N GLN A 93 12.78 -24.92 -28.12
CA GLN A 93 13.57 -23.77 -27.67
C GLN A 93 12.78 -22.47 -27.76
N HIS A 94 12.04 -22.26 -28.85
CA HIS A 94 11.17 -21.10 -29.00
C HIS A 94 10.06 -21.08 -27.94
N SER A 95 9.40 -22.22 -27.71
CA SER A 95 8.37 -22.37 -26.68
C SER A 95 8.93 -22.07 -25.28
N LEU A 96 10.16 -22.51 -25.00
CA LEU A 96 10.83 -22.24 -23.72
C LEU A 96 11.18 -20.76 -23.54
N ALA A 97 11.56 -20.05 -24.61
CA ALA A 97 11.76 -18.60 -24.56
C ALA A 97 10.44 -17.85 -24.31
N VAL A 98 9.36 -18.27 -24.96
CA VAL A 98 8.01 -17.71 -24.71
C VAL A 98 7.57 -17.97 -23.28
N LEU A 99 7.81 -19.17 -22.75
CA LEU A 99 7.49 -19.53 -21.37
C LEU A 99 8.26 -18.67 -20.37
N ALA A 100 9.56 -18.48 -20.57
CA ALA A 100 10.38 -17.62 -19.71
C ALA A 100 9.83 -16.18 -19.64
N ALA A 101 9.51 -15.59 -20.81
CA ALA A 101 8.91 -14.26 -20.87
C ALA A 101 7.49 -14.20 -20.27
N ALA A 102 6.72 -15.29 -20.36
CA ALA A 102 5.41 -15.39 -19.73
C ALA A 102 5.52 -15.45 -18.21
N VAL A 103 6.47 -16.21 -17.67
CA VAL A 103 6.76 -16.28 -16.23
C VAL A 103 7.18 -14.91 -15.70
N GLU A 104 8.14 -14.23 -16.34
CA GLU A 104 8.60 -12.90 -15.91
C GLU A 104 7.44 -11.88 -15.84
N ARG A 105 6.56 -11.90 -16.85
CA ARG A 105 5.35 -11.07 -16.84
C ARG A 105 4.40 -11.45 -15.70
N ALA A 106 4.21 -12.76 -15.47
CA ALA A 106 3.33 -13.25 -14.41
C ALA A 106 3.85 -12.87 -13.01
N THR A 107 5.14 -13.03 -12.74
CA THR A 107 5.72 -12.69 -11.43
C THR A 107 5.76 -11.18 -11.21
N SER A 108 6.07 -10.39 -12.25
CA SER A 108 5.96 -8.93 -12.23
C SER A 108 4.52 -8.45 -11.96
N ALA A 109 3.53 -9.11 -12.54
CA ALA A 109 2.13 -8.81 -12.29
C ALA A 109 1.72 -9.21 -10.86
N ALA A 110 2.16 -10.37 -10.37
CA ALA A 110 1.91 -10.83 -9.01
C ALA A 110 2.48 -9.88 -7.95
N GLU A 111 3.65 -9.26 -8.18
CA GLU A 111 4.18 -8.21 -7.30
C GLU A 111 3.28 -6.97 -7.29
N LYS A 112 2.93 -6.45 -8.47
CA LYS A 112 2.14 -5.20 -8.59
C LYS A 112 0.70 -5.34 -8.11
N LEU A 113 0.10 -6.51 -8.30
CA LEU A 113 -1.30 -6.78 -8.01
C LEU A 113 -1.50 -7.58 -6.72
N GLY A 114 -0.43 -8.04 -6.09
CA GLY A 114 -0.48 -8.82 -4.86
C GLY A 114 -1.19 -8.06 -3.74
N ALA A 115 -2.14 -8.73 -3.08
CA ALA A 115 -2.97 -8.11 -2.05
C ALA A 115 -2.15 -7.45 -0.95
N VAL A 116 -1.05 -8.09 -0.51
CA VAL A 116 -0.13 -7.57 0.51
C VAL A 116 0.60 -6.31 0.03
N HIS A 117 1.02 -6.28 -1.24
CA HIS A 117 1.67 -5.11 -1.84
C HIS A 117 0.70 -3.95 -2.04
N GLN A 118 -0.54 -4.24 -2.42
CA GLN A 118 -1.62 -3.25 -2.49
C GLN A 118 -1.94 -2.68 -1.11
N GLU A 119 -2.04 -3.53 -0.08
CA GLU A 119 -2.24 -3.09 1.29
C GLU A 119 -1.08 -2.19 1.78
N ALA A 120 0.18 -2.53 1.48
CA ALA A 120 1.33 -1.69 1.77
C ALA A 120 1.26 -0.32 1.06
N ARG A 121 0.87 -0.32 -0.22
CA ARG A 121 0.71 0.90 -1.01
C ARG A 121 -0.41 1.79 -0.44
N MET A 122 -1.55 1.20 -0.10
CA MET A 122 -2.69 1.93 0.45
C MET A 122 -2.40 2.43 1.86
N SER A 123 -1.70 1.64 2.69
CA SER A 123 -1.28 2.05 4.04
C SER A 123 -0.39 3.30 3.98
N ARG A 124 0.58 3.33 3.07
CA ARG A 124 1.44 4.50 2.86
C ARG A 124 0.65 5.72 2.37
N ALA A 125 -0.29 5.52 1.45
CA ALA A 125 -1.16 6.61 0.98
C ALA A 125 -2.01 7.19 2.12
N ALA A 126 -2.59 6.32 2.97
CA ALA A 126 -3.35 6.73 4.14
C ALA A 126 -2.50 7.53 5.14
N GLU A 127 -1.26 7.12 5.38
CA GLU A 127 -0.32 7.85 6.26
C GLU A 127 -0.05 9.28 5.75
N VAL A 128 0.18 9.44 4.44
CA VAL A 128 0.35 10.77 3.81
C VAL A 128 -0.90 11.63 3.98
N MET A 129 -2.09 11.05 3.81
CA MET A 129 -3.34 11.77 4.01
C MET A 129 -3.57 12.17 5.47
N VAL A 130 -3.25 11.30 6.43
CA VAL A 130 -3.31 11.62 7.86
C VAL A 130 -2.39 12.80 8.17
N GLN A 131 -1.15 12.76 7.70
CA GLN A 131 -0.21 13.87 7.86
C GLN A 131 -0.74 15.17 7.24
N HIS A 132 -1.38 15.10 6.07
CA HIS A 132 -2.00 16.26 5.43
C HIS A 132 -3.11 16.86 6.30
N VAL A 133 -4.01 16.04 6.84
CA VAL A 133 -5.08 16.49 7.75
C VAL A 133 -4.50 17.13 9.01
N GLU A 134 -3.45 16.56 9.58
CA GLU A 134 -2.77 17.15 10.73
C GLU A 134 -2.12 18.50 10.40
N ASN A 135 -1.49 18.62 9.24
CA ASN A 135 -0.90 19.87 8.77
C ASN A 135 -1.97 20.97 8.63
N LEU A 136 -3.13 20.64 8.04
CA LEU A 136 -4.25 21.58 7.96
C LEU A 136 -4.77 21.99 9.34
N LYS A 137 -4.86 21.06 10.30
CA LYS A 137 -5.24 21.38 11.69
C LYS A 137 -4.26 22.36 12.33
N ARG A 138 -2.95 22.10 12.20
CA ARG A 138 -1.90 23.01 12.68
C ARG A 138 -1.98 24.38 12.01
N HIS A 139 -2.32 24.44 10.72
CA HIS A 139 -2.46 25.71 10.01
C HIS A 139 -3.66 26.52 10.52
N ARG A 140 -4.83 25.90 10.64
CA ARG A 140 -6.04 26.55 11.17
C ARG A 140 -5.86 27.08 12.59
N MET A 141 -5.17 26.33 13.46
CA MET A 141 -4.89 26.79 14.82
C MET A 141 -3.99 28.02 14.84
N ARG A 142 -3.00 28.10 13.94
CA ARG A 142 -2.13 29.28 13.81
C ARG A 142 -2.90 30.50 13.33
N GLU A 143 -3.66 30.37 12.25
CA GLU A 143 -4.50 31.45 11.72
C GLU A 143 -5.51 31.95 12.78
N HIS A 144 -6.09 31.03 13.55
CA HIS A 144 -6.99 31.39 14.63
C HIS A 144 -6.29 32.20 15.73
N ALA A 145 -5.09 31.80 16.15
CA ALA A 145 -4.32 32.53 17.15
C ALA A 145 -3.91 33.93 16.66
N GLU A 146 -3.46 34.06 15.41
CA GLU A 146 -3.11 35.35 14.78
C GLU A 146 -4.34 36.28 14.70
N LEU A 147 -5.50 35.74 14.33
CA LEU A 147 -6.76 36.48 14.30
C LEU A 147 -7.18 36.96 15.69
N GLU A 148 -7.01 36.14 16.71
CA GLU A 148 -7.30 36.54 18.10
C GLU A 148 -6.36 37.63 18.60
N GLU A 149 -5.07 37.53 18.28
CA GLU A 149 -4.08 38.55 18.63
C GLU A 149 -4.41 39.89 17.97
N MET A 150 -4.71 39.89 16.67
CA MET A 150 -5.08 41.11 15.95
C MET A 150 -6.37 41.75 16.51
N LYS A 151 -7.37 40.93 16.89
CA LYS A 151 -8.57 41.44 17.58
C LYS A 151 -8.23 42.10 18.92
N ARG A 152 -7.34 41.50 19.71
CA ARG A 152 -6.90 42.08 21.00
C ARG A 152 -6.19 43.41 20.80
N LEU A 153 -5.29 43.50 19.81
CA LEU A 153 -4.59 44.75 19.48
C LEU A 153 -5.55 45.87 19.06
N ILE A 154 -6.54 45.57 18.22
CA ILE A 154 -7.56 46.56 17.81
C ILE A 154 -8.38 47.04 19.02
N GLN A 155 -8.82 46.12 19.88
CA GLN A 155 -9.58 46.47 21.09
C GLN A 155 -8.75 47.28 22.09
N GLN A 156 -7.46 47.00 22.22
CA GLN A 156 -6.56 47.78 23.07
C GLN A 156 -6.33 49.17 22.47
N ASN A 157 -6.12 49.28 21.16
CA ASN A 157 -5.91 50.55 20.49
C ASN A 157 -7.15 51.46 20.59
N SER A 158 -8.35 50.90 20.41
CA SER A 158 -9.60 51.66 20.58
C SER A 158 -9.79 52.16 22.02
N ARG A 159 -9.49 51.33 23.03
CA ARG A 159 -9.48 51.76 24.44
C ARG A 159 -8.45 52.85 24.71
N ASN A 160 -7.22 52.69 24.22
CA ASN A 160 -6.16 53.69 24.38
C ASN A 160 -6.53 55.03 23.75
N ARG A 161 -7.19 55.00 22.57
CA ARG A 161 -7.69 56.20 21.90
C ARG A 161 -8.78 56.91 22.71
N GLN A 162 -9.75 56.16 23.23
CA GLN A 162 -10.79 56.71 24.12
C GLN A 162 -10.19 57.35 25.38
N LEU A 163 -9.19 56.72 25.99
CA LEU A 163 -8.50 57.27 27.15
C LEU A 163 -7.74 58.57 26.82
N ALA A 164 -7.07 58.63 25.67
CA ALA A 164 -6.38 59.84 25.23
C ALA A 164 -7.34 61.01 24.97
N GLU A 165 -8.53 60.75 24.44
CA GLU A 165 -9.57 61.76 24.21
C GLU A 165 -10.13 62.29 25.55
N THR A 166 -10.27 61.46 26.58
CA THR A 166 -10.76 61.89 27.92
C THR A 166 -9.73 62.62 28.79
N GLN A 167 -8.43 62.58 28.45
CA GLN A 167 -7.36 63.27 29.19
C GLN A 167 -6.95 64.62 28.55
N GLY A 168 -7.50 64.94 27.38
CA GLY A 168 -7.26 66.19 26.65
C GLY A 168 -8.31 67.29 26.87
N GLU A 169 -9.35 67.01 27.66
CA GLU A 169 -10.31 67.99 28.23
C GLU A 169 -9.89 68.38 29.66
#